data_AF-A0A8T0H421-F1
#
_entry.id   AF-A0A8T0H421-F1
#
_cell.length_a   1.000
_cell.length_b   1.000
_cell.length_c   1.000
_cell.angle_alpha   90.00
_cell.angle_beta   90.00
_cell.angle_gamma   90.00
#
_symmetry.space_group_name_H-M   'P 1'
#
loop_
_entity.id
_entity.type
_entity.pdbx_description
1 polymer ?
#
loop_
_entity_poly.entity_id
_entity_poly.type
_entity_poly.pdbx_seq_one_letter_code
_entity_poly.pdbx_strand_id
1 'polypeptide(L)'
;MAVAEMEMLGRGSALAQLFALLCDIASTFCSSLVRSLFLAIRLLFQWTMNVRLGEGGARRAGEVEFYEGKVWHERRKPVVHRFEYNVRYALVNLDMAPSWFDASHHMRACEARAIAATSGPVHLLTMPTSMGYEQNPLSVYYCYDEQGGVSQCIAEVTNTPWAERVTFLFAPGLDQVAKPLHVSPFMDMKAVWQMQAATPGQELLLRIGAQHPDLGNYFLAILKAKRVERAVDPEAFTWIMPHKVAFWIYWQALQIMLKGVSFIPHPKYIDGDGYRERAQQHVTHTCPTLLKMDGASVAKDVDGSSTSQRFCTWSEAPGYPWR
;
A
#
# COMPACT_ATOMS: atom_id res chain seq x y z
N MET A 1 4.29 -17.15 -43.17
CA MET A 1 4.92 -18.19 -42.32
C MET A 1 5.55 -17.60 -41.07
N ALA A 2 6.47 -16.63 -41.16
CA ALA A 2 7.12 -16.02 -39.99
C ALA A 2 6.17 -15.37 -38.96
N VAL A 3 5.05 -14.76 -39.39
CA VAL A 3 4.05 -14.17 -38.48
C VAL A 3 3.28 -15.25 -37.70
N ALA A 4 2.95 -16.36 -38.34
CA ALA A 4 2.28 -17.49 -37.69
C ALA A 4 3.22 -18.23 -36.73
N GLU A 5 4.52 -18.33 -37.07
CA GLU A 5 5.53 -18.88 -36.15
C GLU A 5 5.79 -17.95 -34.96
N MET A 6 5.82 -16.62 -35.14
CA MET A 6 5.92 -15.66 -34.04
C MET A 6 4.68 -15.64 -33.15
N GLU A 7 3.47 -15.79 -33.70
CA GLU A 7 2.23 -15.93 -32.92
C GLU A 7 2.18 -17.27 -32.16
N MET A 8 2.68 -18.35 -32.74
CA MET A 8 2.77 -19.67 -32.08
C MET A 8 3.84 -19.69 -30.99
N LEU A 9 5.00 -19.05 -31.20
CA LEU A 9 6.03 -18.83 -30.19
C LEU A 9 5.52 -17.92 -29.06
N GLY A 10 4.79 -16.85 -29.39
CA GLY A 10 4.14 -15.96 -28.43
C GLY A 10 3.05 -16.64 -27.61
N ARG A 11 2.21 -17.48 -28.23
CA ARG A 11 1.20 -18.31 -27.55
C ARG A 11 1.83 -19.39 -26.67
N GLY A 12 2.91 -20.03 -27.11
CA GLY A 12 3.66 -21.00 -26.32
C GLY A 12 4.29 -20.35 -25.07
N SER A 13 4.81 -19.12 -25.21
CA SER A 13 5.31 -18.32 -24.10
C SER A 13 4.20 -17.89 -23.12
N ALA A 14 3.05 -17.43 -23.64
CA ALA A 14 1.91 -17.01 -22.81
C ALA A 14 1.29 -18.18 -22.03
N LEU A 15 1.17 -19.37 -22.64
CA LEU A 15 0.70 -20.57 -21.96
C LEU A 15 1.67 -21.03 -20.88
N ALA A 16 2.98 -20.96 -21.13
CA ALA A 16 4.00 -21.26 -20.12
C ALA A 16 3.97 -20.27 -18.95
N GLN A 17 3.79 -18.97 -19.22
CA GLN A 17 3.64 -17.94 -18.18
C GLN A 17 2.36 -18.15 -17.35
N LEU A 18 1.24 -18.46 -18.00
CA LEU A 18 -0.01 -18.78 -17.33
C LEU A 18 0.12 -20.02 -16.46
N PHE A 19 0.75 -21.08 -16.97
CA PHE A 19 1.00 -22.29 -16.21
C PHE A 19 1.90 -22.03 -14.99
N ALA A 20 3.00 -21.30 -15.17
CA ALA A 20 3.90 -20.92 -14.07
C ALA A 20 3.16 -20.11 -12.99
N LEU A 21 2.32 -19.16 -13.39
CA LEU A 21 1.47 -18.39 -12.47
C LEU A 21 0.50 -19.29 -11.70
N LEU A 22 -0.17 -20.22 -12.38
CA LEU A 22 -1.08 -21.17 -11.73
C LEU A 22 -0.35 -22.09 -10.74
N CYS A 23 0.86 -22.54 -11.08
CA CYS A 23 1.71 -23.30 -10.17
C CYS A 23 2.11 -22.49 -8.93
N ASP A 24 2.47 -21.21 -9.10
CA ASP A 24 2.84 -20.34 -7.99
C ASP A 24 1.66 -20.05 -7.06
N ILE A 25 0.48 -19.80 -7.63
CA ILE A 25 -0.78 -19.67 -6.88
C ILE A 25 -1.08 -20.95 -6.10
N ALA A 26 -0.96 -22.12 -6.75
CA ALA A 26 -1.20 -23.41 -6.11
C ALA A 26 -0.20 -23.68 -4.97
N SER A 27 1.08 -23.37 -5.19
CA SER A 27 2.14 -23.48 -4.18
C SER A 27 1.89 -22.59 -2.97
N THR A 28 1.55 -21.32 -3.21
CA THR A 28 1.18 -20.35 -2.17
C THR A 28 -0.06 -20.81 -1.39
N PHE A 29 -1.07 -21.33 -2.09
CA PHE A 29 -2.28 -21.87 -1.46
C PHE A 29 -1.96 -23.07 -0.55
N CYS A 30 -1.23 -24.07 -1.07
CA CYS A 30 -0.85 -25.26 -0.32
C CYS A 30 0.00 -24.93 0.91
N SER A 31 1.02 -24.07 0.75
CA SER A 31 1.88 -23.64 1.88
C SER A 31 1.10 -22.87 2.93
N SER A 32 0.20 -21.98 2.51
CA SER A 32 -0.68 -21.22 3.42
C SER A 32 -1.65 -22.13 4.18
N LEU A 33 -2.18 -23.17 3.52
CA LEU A 33 -3.07 -24.16 4.13
C LEU A 33 -2.34 -24.98 5.21
N VAL A 34 -1.13 -25.44 4.92
CA VAL A 34 -0.30 -26.18 5.87
C VAL A 34 0.02 -25.30 7.09
N ARG A 35 0.47 -24.06 6.88
CA ARG A 35 0.75 -23.10 7.98
C ARG A 35 -0.51 -22.78 8.79
N SER A 36 -1.66 -22.66 8.14
CA SER A 36 -2.95 -22.44 8.82
C SER A 36 -3.34 -23.64 9.69
N LEU A 37 -3.11 -24.87 9.21
CA LEU A 37 -3.36 -26.07 9.98
C LEU A 37 -2.47 -26.14 11.23
N PHE A 38 -1.17 -25.85 11.08
CA PHE A 38 -0.25 -25.77 12.21
C PHE A 38 -0.66 -24.71 13.24
N LEU A 39 -1.06 -23.52 12.78
CA LEU A 39 -1.58 -22.49 13.68
C LEU A 39 -2.85 -22.97 14.41
N ALA A 40 -3.79 -23.59 13.69
CA ALA A 40 -5.01 -24.12 14.30
C ALA A 40 -4.71 -25.18 15.38
N ILE A 41 -3.78 -26.10 15.10
CA ILE A 41 -3.32 -27.11 16.07
C ILE A 41 -2.65 -26.45 17.27
N ARG A 42 -1.77 -25.45 17.06
CA ARG A 42 -1.12 -24.69 18.12
C ARG A 42 -2.13 -24.01 19.04
N LEU A 43 -3.10 -23.29 18.46
CA LEU A 43 -4.14 -22.58 19.21
C LEU A 43 -5.06 -23.56 19.96
N LEU A 44 -5.42 -24.69 19.34
CA LEU A 44 -6.19 -25.74 19.99
C LEU A 44 -5.44 -26.32 21.18
N PHE A 45 -4.16 -26.64 21.01
CA PHE A 45 -3.32 -27.18 22.09
C PHE A 45 -3.19 -26.19 23.26
N GLN A 46 -2.94 -24.90 22.97
CA GLN A 46 -2.90 -23.84 23.99
C GLN A 46 -4.23 -23.73 24.76
N TRP A 47 -5.35 -23.80 24.04
CA TRP A 47 -6.68 -23.79 24.63
C TRP A 47 -6.93 -25.03 25.51
N THR A 48 -6.61 -26.23 25.02
CA THR A 48 -6.82 -27.49 25.76
C THR A 48 -5.94 -27.62 26.99
N MET A 49 -4.70 -27.14 26.92
CA MET A 49 -3.75 -27.23 28.03
C MET A 49 -4.08 -26.23 29.15
N ASN A 50 -5.15 -25.42 29.00
CA ASN A 50 -5.55 -24.36 29.93
C ASN A 50 -4.37 -23.47 30.33
N VAL A 51 -3.35 -23.41 29.46
CA VAL A 51 -2.27 -22.46 29.55
C VAL A 51 -2.96 -21.16 29.17
N ARG A 52 -3.52 -20.50 30.19
CA ARG A 52 -3.66 -19.05 30.16
C ARG A 52 -2.32 -18.59 29.64
N LEU A 53 -2.28 -17.98 28.45
CA LEU A 53 -1.10 -17.27 27.98
C LEU A 53 -0.88 -16.10 28.95
N GLY A 54 -0.42 -16.42 30.14
CA GLY A 54 0.14 -15.56 31.17
C GLY A 54 1.65 -15.77 31.15
N GLU A 55 2.23 -15.76 29.96
CA GLU A 55 3.67 -15.64 29.68
C GLU A 55 3.84 -15.38 28.16
N GLY A 56 2.97 -14.53 27.60
CA GLY A 56 3.38 -13.79 26.41
C GLY A 56 4.41 -12.81 26.90
N GLY A 57 5.70 -13.04 26.57
CA GLY A 57 6.80 -12.16 26.94
C GLY A 57 6.33 -10.71 26.87
N ALA A 58 6.42 -10.02 28.01
CA ALA A 58 5.80 -8.72 28.23
C ALA A 58 6.01 -7.84 27.00
N ARG A 59 4.97 -7.71 26.15
CA ARG A 59 5.03 -6.80 25.02
C ARG A 59 5.29 -5.44 25.63
N ARG A 60 6.42 -4.84 25.31
CA ARG A 60 6.70 -3.52 25.86
C ARG A 60 5.61 -2.61 25.32
N ALA A 61 4.97 -1.87 26.22
CA ALA A 61 3.97 -0.89 25.82
C ALA A 61 4.59 0.01 24.75
N GLY A 62 3.94 0.12 23.60
CA GLY A 62 4.41 0.95 22.48
C GLY A 62 5.20 0.26 21.36
N GLU A 63 5.42 -1.07 21.40
CA GLU A 63 6.04 -1.79 20.26
C GLU A 63 5.08 -1.98 19.09
N VAL A 64 3.84 -2.39 19.38
CA VAL A 64 2.82 -2.66 18.38
C VAL A 64 1.42 -2.44 18.94
N GLU A 65 0.57 -1.83 18.13
CA GLU A 65 -0.88 -1.74 18.38
C GLU A 65 -1.64 -2.44 17.25
N PHE A 66 -2.77 -3.05 17.57
CA PHE A 66 -3.62 -3.71 16.59
C PHE A 66 -4.91 -2.93 16.38
N TYR A 67 -5.34 -2.85 15.12
CA TYR A 67 -6.54 -2.14 14.72
C TYR A 67 -7.45 -3.07 13.92
N GLU A 68 -8.73 -3.11 14.27
CA GLU A 68 -9.76 -3.85 13.53
C GLU A 68 -10.83 -2.88 13.03
N GLY A 69 -11.22 -3.02 11.77
CA GLY A 69 -12.06 -2.02 11.13
C GLY A 69 -12.55 -2.42 9.74
N LYS A 70 -12.93 -1.40 8.98
CA LYS A 70 -13.42 -1.53 7.61
C LYS A 70 -12.70 -0.58 6.67
N VAL A 71 -12.48 -1.05 5.45
CA VAL A 71 -12.18 -0.17 4.32
C VAL A 71 -13.43 -0.08 3.46
N TRP A 72 -13.87 1.14 3.20
CA TRP A 72 -14.95 1.46 2.29
C TRP A 72 -14.39 2.10 1.03
N HIS A 73 -14.84 1.65 -0.13
CA HIS A 73 -14.46 2.20 -1.42
C HIS A 73 -15.69 2.69 -2.18
N GLU A 74 -15.54 3.83 -2.84
CA GLU A 74 -16.49 4.37 -3.80
C GLU A 74 -15.75 4.86 -5.03
N ARG A 75 -16.14 4.33 -6.18
CA ARG A 75 -15.96 4.94 -7.48
C ARG A 75 -17.29 5.55 -7.93
N ARG A 76 -17.27 6.79 -8.37
CA ARG A 76 -18.45 7.54 -8.88
C ARG A 76 -18.53 7.58 -10.40
N LYS A 77 -17.38 7.55 -11.09
CA LYS A 77 -17.27 7.61 -12.56
C LYS A 77 -16.19 6.65 -13.10
N PRO A 78 -16.27 6.22 -14.38
CA PRO A 78 -17.41 6.43 -15.29
C PRO A 78 -18.65 5.63 -14.87
N VAL A 79 -18.47 4.55 -14.11
CA VAL A 79 -19.55 3.73 -13.54
C VAL A 79 -19.48 3.76 -12.02
N VAL A 80 -20.64 3.88 -11.37
CA VAL A 80 -20.73 3.82 -9.90
C VAL A 80 -20.45 2.40 -9.41
N HIS A 81 -19.50 2.28 -8.49
CA HIS A 81 -19.15 1.00 -7.86
C HIS A 81 -18.73 1.26 -6.41
N ARG A 82 -19.36 0.58 -5.46
CA ARG A 82 -19.13 0.75 -4.03
C ARG A 82 -19.03 -0.60 -3.35
N PHE A 83 -18.13 -0.73 -2.40
CA PHE A 83 -18.00 -1.92 -1.57
C PHE A 83 -17.29 -1.60 -0.25
N GLU A 84 -17.45 -2.47 0.73
CA GLU A 84 -16.71 -2.43 1.97
C GLU A 84 -16.26 -3.82 2.39
N TYR A 85 -15.17 -3.90 3.14
CA TYR A 85 -14.64 -5.16 3.66
C TYR A 85 -13.93 -4.93 5.00
N ASN A 86 -13.98 -5.94 5.86
CA ASN A 86 -13.31 -5.91 7.16
C ASN A 86 -11.80 -6.09 6.98
N VAL A 87 -11.02 -5.34 7.75
CA VAL A 87 -9.56 -5.38 7.73
C VAL A 87 -8.99 -5.39 9.15
N ARG A 88 -7.76 -5.90 9.24
CA ARG A 88 -6.96 -5.91 10.46
C ARG A 88 -5.57 -5.40 10.12
N TYR A 89 -5.15 -4.37 10.84
CA TYR A 89 -3.86 -3.72 10.68
C TYR A 89 -3.05 -3.82 11.97
N ALA A 90 -1.73 -3.82 11.82
CA ALA A 90 -0.79 -3.57 12.91
C ALA A 90 -0.17 -2.19 12.70
N LEU A 91 -0.11 -1.40 13.77
CA LEU A 91 0.68 -0.18 13.86
C LEU A 91 1.95 -0.53 14.64
N VAL A 92 3.05 -0.74 13.92
CA VAL A 92 4.33 -1.22 14.46
C VAL A 92 5.25 -0.02 14.65
N ASN A 93 5.80 0.16 15.85
CA ASN A 93 6.88 1.10 16.07
C ASN A 93 8.17 0.53 15.46
N LEU A 94 8.67 1.15 14.37
CA LEU A 94 9.82 0.63 13.63
C LEU A 94 11.14 0.76 14.39
N ASP A 95 11.22 1.64 15.38
CA ASP A 95 12.40 1.77 16.24
C ASP A 95 12.47 0.67 17.31
N MET A 96 11.34 0.01 17.57
CA MET A 96 11.20 -1.06 18.56
C MET A 96 10.39 -2.22 17.97
N ALA A 97 10.65 -2.55 16.70
CA ALA A 97 9.88 -3.57 16.00
C ALA A 97 10.00 -4.92 16.73
N PRO A 98 8.87 -5.61 17.00
CA PRO A 98 8.91 -6.87 17.71
C PRO A 98 9.53 -7.96 16.84
N SER A 99 10.18 -8.95 17.45
CA SER A 99 10.96 -9.97 16.73
C SER A 99 10.15 -10.86 15.77
N TRP A 100 8.84 -10.97 15.96
CA TRP A 100 7.94 -11.73 15.07
C TRP A 100 7.58 -10.94 13.80
N PHE A 101 7.77 -9.62 13.79
CA PHE A 101 7.43 -8.77 12.66
C PHE A 101 8.58 -8.74 11.65
N ASP A 102 8.30 -9.23 10.45
CA ASP A 102 9.25 -9.16 9.33
C ASP A 102 9.19 -7.78 8.66
N ALA A 103 10.20 -6.95 8.95
CA ALA A 103 10.34 -5.62 8.37
C ALA A 103 11.21 -5.62 7.10
N SER A 104 11.66 -6.77 6.59
CA SER A 104 12.61 -6.84 5.46
C SER A 104 12.09 -6.21 4.17
N HIS A 105 10.77 -6.21 4.02
CA HIS A 105 10.06 -5.64 2.88
C HIS A 105 9.56 -4.20 3.14
N HIS A 106 9.92 -3.56 4.25
CA HIS A 106 9.48 -2.20 4.56
C HIS A 106 10.67 -1.24 4.69
N MET A 107 10.41 0.05 4.49
CA MET A 107 11.39 1.09 4.75
C MET A 107 11.81 1.05 6.22
N ARG A 108 13.09 1.30 6.48
CA ARG A 108 13.60 1.40 7.85
C ARG A 108 13.19 2.72 8.47
N ALA A 109 13.13 2.79 9.81
CA ALA A 109 12.81 4.03 10.51
C ALA A 109 13.74 5.20 10.13
N CYS A 110 15.05 4.94 9.95
CA CYS A 110 16.01 5.96 9.52
C CYS A 110 15.76 6.49 8.11
N GLU A 111 15.33 5.63 7.18
CA GLU A 111 14.99 6.00 5.82
C GLU A 111 13.70 6.84 5.78
N ALA A 112 12.67 6.40 6.50
CA ALA A 112 11.41 7.14 6.63
C ALA A 112 11.65 8.54 7.23
N ARG A 113 12.48 8.66 8.28
CA ARG A 113 12.90 9.96 8.83
C ARG A 113 13.61 10.84 7.82
N ALA A 114 14.53 10.27 7.04
CA ALA A 114 15.28 11.01 6.02
C ALA A 114 14.37 11.55 4.92
N ILE A 115 13.37 10.76 4.49
CA ILE A 115 12.37 11.17 3.50
C ILE A 115 11.43 12.23 4.07
N ALA A 116 10.95 12.04 5.30
CA ALA A 116 9.99 12.91 5.96
C ALA A 116 10.62 14.17 6.59
N ALA A 117 11.95 14.26 6.63
CA ALA A 117 12.71 15.29 7.34
C ALA A 117 12.28 15.44 8.83
N THR A 118 12.05 14.31 9.51
CA THR A 118 11.68 14.27 10.93
C THR A 118 12.73 13.57 11.78
N SER A 119 12.72 13.81 13.10
CA SER A 119 13.64 13.20 14.07
C SER A 119 12.96 12.30 15.11
N GLY A 120 11.63 12.33 15.24
CA GLY A 120 10.87 11.52 16.21
C GLY A 120 10.71 10.05 15.81
N PRO A 121 9.90 9.27 16.55
CA PRO A 121 9.62 7.86 16.24
C PRO A 121 8.92 7.69 14.89
N VAL A 122 9.03 6.49 14.30
CA VAL A 122 8.29 6.13 13.07
C VAL A 122 7.40 4.93 13.33
N HIS A 123 6.09 5.10 13.15
CA HIS A 123 5.12 4.02 13.28
C HIS A 123 4.59 3.59 11.92
N LEU A 124 4.68 2.31 11.60
CA LEU A 124 4.21 1.71 10.36
C LEU A 124 2.84 1.06 10.56
N LEU A 125 1.82 1.60 9.91
CA LEU A 125 0.53 0.96 9.74
C LEU A 125 0.58 0.04 8.52
N THR A 126 0.54 -1.27 8.76
CA THR A 126 0.68 -2.29 7.72
C THR A 126 -0.20 -3.51 8.03
N MET A 127 -0.41 -4.36 7.02
CA MET A 127 -0.91 -5.73 7.23
C MET A 127 0.30 -6.67 7.29
N PRO A 128 0.66 -7.22 8.46
CA PRO A 128 1.79 -8.15 8.55
C PRO A 128 1.57 -9.39 7.68
N THR A 129 2.67 -9.96 7.19
CA THR A 129 2.69 -11.26 6.51
C THR A 129 1.98 -12.31 7.35
N SER A 130 1.09 -13.08 6.71
CA SER A 130 0.32 -14.12 7.38
C SER A 130 0.34 -15.38 6.55
N MET A 131 0.59 -16.52 7.20
CA MET A 131 0.65 -17.85 6.56
C MET A 131 1.60 -17.90 5.35
N GLY A 132 2.67 -17.11 5.37
CA GLY A 132 3.66 -17.06 4.28
C GLY A 132 3.22 -16.27 3.06
N TYR A 133 2.16 -15.49 3.16
CA TYR A 133 1.68 -14.64 2.08
C TYR A 133 1.61 -13.18 2.55
N GLU A 134 2.09 -12.31 1.68
CA GLU A 134 2.04 -10.86 1.83
C GLU A 134 1.19 -10.29 0.70
N GLN A 135 0.19 -9.51 1.06
CA GLN A 135 -0.58 -8.67 0.16
C GLN A 135 -1.03 -7.47 0.96
N ASN A 136 -0.35 -6.35 0.74
CA ASN A 136 -0.63 -5.10 1.40
C ASN A 136 -0.71 -3.96 0.38
N PRO A 137 -1.93 -3.56 -0.06
CA PRO A 137 -2.10 -2.54 -1.08
C PRO A 137 -1.69 -1.14 -0.59
N LEU A 138 -1.69 -0.90 0.73
CA LEU A 138 -1.36 0.39 1.31
C LEU A 138 -0.79 0.24 2.72
N SER A 139 0.47 0.62 2.87
CA SER A 139 1.14 0.88 4.14
C SER A 139 1.24 2.38 4.39
N VAL A 140 1.12 2.82 5.64
CA VAL A 140 1.32 4.24 6.00
C VAL A 140 2.34 4.36 7.13
N TYR A 141 3.39 5.13 6.90
CA TYR A 141 4.40 5.46 7.89
C TYR A 141 4.04 6.81 8.52
N TYR A 142 3.73 6.81 9.80
CA TYR A 142 3.51 8.01 10.61
C TYR A 142 4.86 8.46 11.17
N CYS A 143 5.33 9.61 10.70
CA CYS A 143 6.62 10.17 11.09
C CYS A 143 6.37 11.28 12.12
N TYR A 144 6.80 11.03 13.35
CA TYR A 144 6.59 11.95 14.46
C TYR A 144 7.73 12.97 14.54
N ASP A 145 7.43 14.13 15.11
CA ASP A 145 8.43 15.09 15.57
C ASP A 145 8.92 14.77 17.01
N GLU A 146 9.89 15.54 17.50
CA GLU A 146 10.38 15.42 18.89
C GLU A 146 9.33 15.83 19.94
N GLN A 147 8.28 16.54 19.54
CA GLN A 147 7.21 17.00 20.42
C GLN A 147 6.10 15.94 20.56
N GLY A 148 6.19 14.83 19.81
CA GLY A 148 5.22 13.74 19.82
C GLY A 148 4.03 13.93 18.88
N GLY A 149 4.05 14.97 18.03
CA GLY A 149 3.06 15.18 16.98
C GLY A 149 3.41 14.41 15.71
N VAL A 150 2.40 13.94 14.96
CA VAL A 150 2.64 13.46 13.60
C VAL A 150 2.89 14.67 12.72
N SER A 151 4.10 14.80 12.20
CA SER A 151 4.50 15.90 11.34
C SER A 151 4.26 15.58 9.86
N GLN A 152 4.58 14.33 9.48
CA GLN A 152 4.52 13.87 8.09
C GLN A 152 4.06 12.41 8.02
N CYS A 153 3.45 12.04 6.90
CA CYS A 153 3.06 10.67 6.60
C CYS A 153 3.64 10.23 5.26
N ILE A 154 4.03 8.96 5.15
CA ILE A 154 4.43 8.36 3.87
C ILE A 154 3.45 7.23 3.55
N ALA A 155 2.77 7.30 2.42
CA ALA A 155 1.93 6.23 1.89
C ALA A 155 2.75 5.39 0.91
N GLU A 156 2.95 4.11 1.24
CA GLU A 156 3.57 3.13 0.37
C GLU A 156 2.47 2.26 -0.24
N VAL A 157 2.32 2.37 -1.56
CA VAL A 157 1.31 1.66 -2.34
C VAL A 157 1.98 0.53 -3.09
N THR A 158 1.49 -0.69 -2.88
CA THR A 158 1.91 -1.87 -3.67
C THR A 158 0.92 -2.11 -4.80
N ASN A 159 1.39 -1.93 -6.03
CA ASN A 159 0.60 -2.10 -7.23
C ASN A 159 0.38 -3.60 -7.50
N THR A 160 -0.87 -4.05 -7.43
CA THR A 160 -1.27 -5.42 -7.77
C THR A 160 -1.82 -5.45 -9.19
N PRO A 161 -1.37 -6.35 -10.08
CA PRO A 161 -0.53 -7.53 -9.82
C PRO A 161 0.98 -7.33 -10.03
N TRP A 162 1.46 -6.14 -10.36
CA TRP A 162 2.85 -5.92 -10.81
C TRP A 162 3.91 -5.94 -9.69
N ALA A 163 3.50 -6.09 -8.43
CA ALA A 163 4.35 -6.08 -7.22
C ALA A 163 5.23 -4.82 -7.10
N GLU A 164 4.76 -3.76 -7.72
CA GLU A 164 5.48 -2.53 -7.92
C GLU A 164 5.17 -1.58 -6.76
N ARG A 165 6.18 -1.19 -5.98
CA ARG A 165 5.98 -0.29 -4.82
C ARG A 165 6.25 1.15 -5.20
N VAL A 166 5.45 2.03 -4.62
CA VAL A 166 5.47 3.48 -4.85
C VAL A 166 5.20 4.21 -3.55
N THR A 167 6.00 5.22 -3.23
CA THR A 167 5.84 6.02 -2.01
C THR A 167 5.34 7.44 -2.32
N PHE A 168 4.53 7.99 -1.42
CA PHE A 168 3.98 9.33 -1.47
C PHE A 168 4.14 9.99 -0.10
N LEU A 169 4.86 11.10 -0.01
CA LEU A 169 4.89 11.92 1.21
C LEU A 169 3.70 12.88 1.22
N PHE A 170 3.06 13.04 2.37
CA PHE A 170 1.94 13.94 2.56
C PHE A 170 1.83 14.39 4.02
N ALA A 171 1.28 15.58 4.25
CA ALA A 171 0.94 16.04 5.60
C ALA A 171 -0.29 15.27 6.14
N PRO A 172 -0.36 14.93 7.46
CA PRO A 172 -1.47 14.16 8.05
C PRO A 172 -2.87 14.81 7.90
N GLY A 173 -2.91 16.13 7.66
CA GLY A 173 -4.13 16.84 7.26
C GLY A 173 -4.64 16.44 5.87
N LEU A 174 -5.55 17.22 5.30
CA LEU A 174 -5.92 17.03 3.89
C LEU A 174 -4.82 17.61 3.01
N ASP A 175 -4.10 16.76 2.31
CA ASP A 175 -3.01 17.13 1.42
C ASP A 175 -3.25 16.61 -0.01
N GLN A 176 -2.67 17.30 -0.99
CA GLN A 176 -2.79 16.96 -2.41
C GLN A 176 -1.44 16.52 -2.97
N VAL A 177 -1.39 15.28 -3.47
CA VAL A 177 -0.15 14.68 -3.99
C VAL A 177 -0.35 14.23 -5.44
N ALA A 178 0.60 14.53 -6.31
CA ALA A 178 0.59 14.01 -7.67
C ALA A 178 0.55 12.47 -7.67
N LYS A 179 -0.11 11.90 -8.69
CA LYS A 179 -0.10 10.46 -8.99
C LYS A 179 0.76 10.19 -10.23
N PRO A 180 2.10 10.14 -10.12
CA PRO A 180 2.96 9.98 -11.29
C PRO A 180 3.07 8.52 -11.75
N LEU A 181 2.43 7.56 -11.05
CA LEU A 181 2.51 6.14 -11.34
C LEU A 181 1.13 5.47 -11.45
N HIS A 182 1.09 4.42 -12.26
CA HIS A 182 -0.13 3.71 -12.62
C HIS A 182 -0.49 2.64 -11.58
N VAL A 183 -1.23 3.02 -10.53
CA VAL A 183 -1.53 2.12 -9.40
C VAL A 183 -2.77 1.22 -9.58
N SER A 184 -3.50 1.35 -10.69
CA SER A 184 -4.69 0.53 -10.95
C SER A 184 -5.01 0.50 -12.45
N PRO A 185 -5.28 -0.68 -13.04
CA PRO A 185 -5.67 -0.79 -14.44
C PRO A 185 -7.00 -0.12 -14.80
N PHE A 186 -7.75 0.39 -13.83
CA PHE A 186 -9.00 1.13 -14.08
C PHE A 186 -8.86 2.62 -13.78
N MET A 187 -7.70 3.10 -13.33
CA MET A 187 -7.45 4.50 -12.99
C MET A 187 -6.24 5.03 -13.76
N ASP A 188 -6.48 5.92 -14.72
CA ASP A 188 -5.42 6.63 -15.41
C ASP A 188 -4.54 7.44 -14.45
N MET A 189 -3.47 8.00 -15.00
CA MET A 189 -2.47 8.71 -14.22
C MET A 189 -2.79 10.19 -14.04
N LYS A 190 -3.85 10.74 -14.65
CA LYS A 190 -4.14 12.19 -14.69
C LYS A 190 -4.68 12.75 -13.37
N ALA A 191 -4.99 11.88 -12.41
CA ALA A 191 -5.58 12.27 -11.14
C ALA A 191 -4.54 12.83 -10.15
N VAL A 192 -5.01 13.68 -9.25
CA VAL A 192 -4.29 14.10 -8.04
C VAL A 192 -4.89 13.34 -6.86
N TRP A 193 -4.04 12.80 -6.00
CA TRP A 193 -4.46 12.18 -4.75
C TRP A 193 -4.83 13.24 -3.73
N GLN A 194 -5.92 13.02 -3.02
CA GLN A 194 -6.31 13.76 -1.81
C GLN A 194 -6.11 12.81 -0.64
N MET A 195 -4.99 12.92 0.06
CA MET A 195 -4.63 12.03 1.16
C MET A 195 -4.87 12.72 2.49
N GLN A 196 -5.36 11.98 3.48
CA GLN A 196 -5.52 12.46 4.85
C GLN A 196 -5.37 11.29 5.81
N ALA A 197 -4.54 11.46 6.82
CA ALA A 197 -4.27 10.45 7.84
C ALA A 197 -4.33 11.10 9.22
N ALA A 198 -5.39 10.81 9.98
CA ALA A 198 -5.46 11.28 11.36
C ALA A 198 -4.38 10.59 12.20
N THR A 199 -3.85 11.30 13.20
CA THR A 199 -2.94 10.70 14.19
C THR A 199 -3.58 9.45 14.80
N PRO A 200 -2.91 8.28 14.76
CA PRO A 200 -3.45 7.06 15.33
C PRO A 200 -3.69 7.20 16.83
N GLY A 201 -4.83 6.73 17.29
CA GLY A 201 -5.21 6.72 18.71
C GLY A 201 -6.22 5.60 18.99
N GLN A 202 -7.30 5.88 19.72
CA GLN A 202 -8.36 4.88 19.89
C GLN A 202 -9.10 4.54 18.59
N GLU A 203 -9.16 5.52 17.68
CA GLU A 203 -9.67 5.35 16.34
C GLU A 203 -8.58 5.71 15.33
N LEU A 204 -8.62 5.02 14.20
CA LEU A 204 -7.75 5.23 13.06
C LEU A 204 -8.60 5.63 11.87
N LEU A 205 -8.26 6.75 11.25
CA LEU A 205 -8.93 7.27 10.06
C LEU A 205 -7.89 7.59 8.98
N LEU A 206 -8.01 6.93 7.84
CA LEU A 206 -7.23 7.21 6.65
C LEU A 206 -8.18 7.39 5.46
N ARG A 207 -7.99 8.46 4.70
CA ARG A 207 -8.82 8.83 3.55
C ARG A 207 -7.93 9.06 2.34
N ILE A 208 -8.26 8.38 1.25
CA ILE A 208 -7.58 8.52 -0.04
C ILE A 208 -8.63 8.82 -1.10
N GLY A 209 -8.67 10.06 -1.58
CA GLY A 209 -9.51 10.49 -2.69
C GLY A 209 -8.71 10.67 -3.98
N ALA A 210 -9.36 10.58 -5.14
CA ALA A 210 -8.74 10.95 -6.41
C ALA A 210 -9.58 12.02 -7.11
N GLN A 211 -8.93 13.14 -7.42
CA GLN A 211 -9.50 14.22 -8.21
C GLN A 211 -8.92 14.18 -9.63
N HIS A 212 -9.76 14.02 -10.63
CA HIS A 212 -9.38 13.97 -12.04
C HIS A 212 -9.85 15.24 -12.76
N PRO A 213 -9.10 15.79 -13.73
CA PRO A 213 -9.51 16.98 -14.48
C PRO A 213 -10.89 16.81 -15.15
N ASP A 214 -11.09 15.70 -15.87
CA ASP A 214 -12.34 15.44 -16.60
C ASP A 214 -13.47 14.80 -15.75
N LEU A 215 -13.13 13.98 -14.75
CA LEU A 215 -14.12 13.22 -13.97
C LEU A 215 -14.48 13.89 -12.65
N GLY A 216 -13.70 14.87 -12.18
CA GLY A 216 -13.80 15.47 -10.85
C GLY A 216 -13.38 14.50 -9.75
N ASN A 217 -13.96 14.65 -8.56
CA ASN A 217 -13.76 13.72 -7.43
C ASN A 217 -14.45 12.39 -7.70
N TYR A 218 -13.76 11.46 -8.35
CA TYR A 218 -14.36 10.25 -8.90
C TYR A 218 -14.08 8.98 -8.09
N PHE A 219 -13.11 9.02 -7.18
CA PHE A 219 -12.75 7.88 -6.32
C PHE A 219 -12.53 8.35 -4.88
N LEU A 220 -12.94 7.50 -3.93
CA LEU A 220 -12.75 7.70 -2.51
C LEU A 220 -12.60 6.34 -1.81
N ALA A 221 -11.54 6.18 -1.04
CA ALA A 221 -11.34 5.08 -0.10
C ALA A 221 -11.22 5.65 1.32
N ILE A 222 -11.86 5.00 2.27
CA ILE A 222 -11.81 5.37 3.69
C ILE A 222 -11.56 4.11 4.52
N LEU A 223 -10.45 4.09 5.26
CA LEU A 223 -10.20 3.15 6.33
C LEU A 223 -10.68 3.78 7.64
N LYS A 224 -11.56 3.07 8.34
CA LYS A 224 -11.96 3.35 9.72
C LYS A 224 -11.71 2.11 10.56
N ALA A 225 -10.87 2.21 11.58
CA ALA A 225 -10.59 1.12 12.47
C ALA A 225 -10.51 1.57 13.93
N LYS A 226 -10.73 0.63 14.85
CA LYS A 226 -10.61 0.86 16.28
C LYS A 226 -9.46 0.06 16.84
N ARG A 227 -8.76 0.63 17.82
CA ARG A 227 -7.69 -0.06 18.51
C ARG A 227 -8.24 -1.24 19.31
N VAL A 228 -7.53 -2.36 19.24
CA VAL A 228 -7.85 -3.59 19.98
C VAL A 228 -7.15 -3.52 21.34
N GLU A 229 -7.92 -3.33 22.41
CA GLU A 229 -7.36 -3.17 23.76
C GLU A 229 -6.98 -4.49 24.44
N ARG A 230 -7.55 -5.61 23.97
CA ARG A 230 -7.24 -6.94 24.49
C ARG A 230 -5.90 -7.45 23.93
N ALA A 231 -5.17 -8.21 24.74
CA ALA A 231 -4.02 -8.96 24.24
C ALA A 231 -4.48 -9.98 23.17
N VAL A 232 -3.81 -9.97 22.02
CA VAL A 232 -4.06 -10.88 20.90
C VAL A 232 -2.76 -11.52 20.44
N ASP A 233 -2.76 -12.81 20.13
CA ASP A 233 -1.64 -13.43 19.40
C ASP A 233 -1.58 -12.81 17.99
N PRO A 234 -0.42 -12.31 17.52
CA PRO A 234 -0.35 -11.54 16.27
C PRO A 234 -0.70 -12.40 15.05
N GLU A 235 -0.25 -13.66 15.03
CA GLU A 235 -0.55 -14.60 13.95
C GLU A 235 -2.04 -14.96 13.92
N ALA A 236 -2.65 -15.18 15.08
CA ALA A 236 -4.09 -15.43 15.17
C ALA A 236 -4.90 -14.19 14.76
N PHE A 237 -4.43 -12.99 15.09
CA PHE A 237 -5.10 -11.74 14.74
C PHE A 237 -5.09 -11.50 13.21
N THR A 238 -3.94 -11.69 12.57
CA THR A 238 -3.76 -11.46 11.12
C THR A 238 -4.09 -12.68 10.27
N TRP A 239 -4.56 -13.78 10.87
CA TRP A 239 -4.79 -15.05 10.19
C TRP A 239 -5.60 -14.86 8.89
N ILE A 240 -4.97 -15.26 7.77
CA ILE A 240 -5.46 -15.18 6.37
C ILE A 240 -5.86 -13.78 5.89
N MET A 241 -5.52 -12.72 6.62
CA MET A 241 -5.93 -11.36 6.28
C MET A 241 -5.40 -10.91 4.92
N PRO A 242 -4.11 -11.08 4.58
CA PRO A 242 -3.59 -10.72 3.25
C PRO A 242 -4.27 -11.50 2.11
N HIS A 243 -4.57 -12.79 2.30
CA HIS A 243 -5.31 -13.59 1.31
C HIS A 243 -6.70 -13.04 1.04
N LYS A 244 -7.42 -12.63 2.10
CA LYS A 244 -8.75 -12.02 1.96
C LYS A 244 -8.67 -10.72 1.17
N VAL A 245 -7.65 -9.89 1.43
CA VAL A 245 -7.45 -8.64 0.67
C VAL A 245 -7.15 -8.95 -0.80
N ALA A 246 -6.24 -9.89 -1.09
CA ALA A 246 -5.96 -10.30 -2.47
C ALA A 246 -7.23 -10.74 -3.20
N PHE A 247 -8.01 -11.62 -2.57
CA PHE A 247 -9.28 -12.09 -3.11
C PHE A 247 -10.24 -10.92 -3.43
N TRP A 248 -10.42 -9.99 -2.49
CA TRP A 248 -11.30 -8.84 -2.70
C TRP A 248 -10.81 -7.90 -3.79
N ILE A 249 -9.49 -7.67 -3.91
CA ILE A 249 -8.91 -6.85 -5.00
C ILE A 249 -9.27 -7.46 -6.36
N TYR A 250 -9.00 -8.75 -6.57
CA TYR A 250 -9.29 -9.42 -7.84
C TYR A 250 -10.80 -9.53 -8.11
N TRP A 251 -11.59 -9.81 -7.09
CA TRP A 251 -13.05 -9.88 -7.22
C TRP A 251 -13.64 -8.55 -7.66
N GLN A 252 -13.23 -7.44 -7.03
CA GLN A 252 -13.76 -6.12 -7.40
C GLN A 252 -13.22 -5.63 -8.74
N ALA A 253 -11.98 -5.96 -9.10
CA ALA A 253 -11.45 -5.74 -10.44
C ALA A 253 -12.30 -6.42 -11.51
N LEU A 254 -12.65 -7.70 -11.31
CA LEU A 254 -13.55 -8.44 -12.21
C LEU A 254 -14.93 -7.78 -12.30
N GLN A 255 -15.53 -7.41 -11.16
CA GLN A 255 -16.84 -6.73 -11.14
C GLN A 255 -16.83 -5.40 -11.89
N ILE A 256 -15.74 -4.63 -11.78
CA ILE A 256 -15.57 -3.36 -12.50
C ILE A 256 -15.40 -3.60 -14.01
N MET A 257 -14.62 -4.62 -14.38
CA MET A 257 -14.44 -5.02 -15.78
C MET A 257 -15.76 -5.49 -16.41
N LEU A 258 -16.56 -6.30 -15.70
CA LEU A 258 -17.88 -6.74 -16.15
C LEU A 258 -18.88 -5.58 -16.27
N LYS A 259 -18.65 -4.47 -15.57
CA LYS A 259 -19.42 -3.22 -15.69
C LYS A 259 -18.97 -2.35 -16.87
N GLY A 260 -18.00 -2.79 -17.68
CA GLY A 260 -17.55 -2.10 -18.89
C GLY A 260 -16.60 -0.92 -18.66
N VAL A 261 -15.95 -0.83 -17.49
CA VAL A 261 -14.90 0.17 -17.28
C VAL A 261 -13.65 -0.24 -18.08
N SER A 262 -13.13 0.70 -18.87
CA SER A 262 -11.98 0.43 -19.75
C SER A 262 -10.73 0.02 -18.97
N PHE A 263 -10.07 -1.02 -19.46
CA PHE A 263 -8.78 -1.48 -18.94
C PHE A 263 -7.66 -0.65 -19.56
N ILE A 264 -6.83 -0.07 -18.71
CA ILE A 264 -5.66 0.71 -19.10
C ILE A 264 -4.43 -0.18 -18.94
N PRO A 265 -3.70 -0.47 -20.02
CA PRO A 265 -2.49 -1.29 -19.95
C PRO A 265 -1.42 -0.59 -19.12
N HIS A 266 -0.63 -1.37 -18.39
CA HIS A 266 0.45 -0.84 -17.58
C HIS A 266 1.56 -0.23 -18.46
N PRO A 267 2.06 0.98 -18.14
CA PRO A 267 3.12 1.66 -18.89
C PRO A 267 4.34 0.78 -19.20
N LYS A 268 4.73 -0.10 -18.26
CA LYS A 268 5.81 -1.09 -18.45
C LYS A 268 5.72 -1.88 -19.77
N TYR A 269 4.53 -2.21 -20.24
CA TYR A 269 4.33 -2.99 -21.48
C TYR A 269 4.40 -2.15 -22.76
N ILE A 270 4.33 -0.82 -22.66
CA ILE A 270 4.39 0.11 -23.79
C ILE A 270 5.79 0.73 -23.87
N ASP A 271 6.31 1.12 -22.71
CA ASP A 271 7.45 2.01 -22.55
C ASP A 271 8.72 1.32 -22.02
N GLY A 272 8.62 0.02 -21.72
CA GLY A 272 9.67 -0.78 -21.09
C GLY A 272 9.88 -0.46 -19.61
N ASP A 273 10.90 -1.07 -19.02
CA ASP A 273 11.18 -0.99 -17.58
C ASP A 273 11.58 0.43 -17.12
N GLY A 274 12.14 1.25 -18.03
CA GLY A 274 12.62 2.61 -17.74
C GLY A 274 11.53 3.69 -17.54
N TYR A 275 10.26 3.30 -17.50
CA TYR A 275 9.14 4.24 -17.45
C TYR A 275 9.08 4.99 -16.11
N ARG A 276 9.54 4.36 -15.02
CA ARG A 276 9.54 4.91 -13.67
C ARG A 276 10.58 6.01 -13.53
N GLU A 277 11.77 5.81 -14.05
CA GLU A 277 12.85 6.78 -13.99
C GLU A 277 12.48 8.00 -14.82
N ARG A 278 11.85 7.82 -16.00
CA ARG A 278 11.33 8.93 -16.80
C ARG A 278 10.20 9.67 -16.09
N ALA A 279 9.30 8.92 -15.44
CA ALA A 279 8.24 9.48 -14.61
C ALA A 279 8.80 10.38 -13.51
N GLN A 280 9.76 9.87 -12.75
CA GLN A 280 10.43 10.57 -11.67
C GLN A 280 11.26 11.77 -12.16
N GLN A 281 12.03 11.62 -13.24
CA GLN A 281 12.83 12.69 -13.83
C GLN A 281 11.93 13.84 -14.28
N HIS A 282 10.85 13.54 -15.01
CA HIS A 282 9.92 14.57 -15.47
C HIS A 282 9.28 15.30 -14.28
N VAL A 283 8.88 14.56 -13.26
CA VAL A 283 8.35 15.14 -12.03
C VAL A 283 9.39 16.02 -11.33
N THR A 284 10.65 15.59 -11.24
CA THR A 284 11.74 16.39 -10.64
C THR A 284 12.04 17.65 -11.44
N HIS A 285 12.05 17.55 -12.77
CA HIS A 285 12.31 18.68 -13.68
C HIS A 285 11.19 19.71 -13.68
N THR A 286 9.95 19.26 -13.55
CA THR A 286 8.77 20.13 -13.64
C THR A 286 8.27 20.56 -12.25
N CYS A 287 8.68 19.84 -11.21
CA CYS A 287 8.39 20.08 -9.81
C CYS A 287 9.59 19.70 -8.92
N PRO A 288 10.55 20.62 -8.68
CA PRO A 288 11.73 20.32 -7.88
C PRO A 288 11.42 19.96 -6.41
N THR A 289 10.22 20.29 -5.91
CA THR A 289 9.75 19.99 -4.55
C THR A 289 9.29 18.54 -4.37
N LEU A 290 9.29 17.72 -5.43
CA LEU A 290 8.82 16.34 -5.36
C LEU A 290 9.96 15.37 -5.05
N LEU A 291 9.71 14.46 -4.10
CA LEU A 291 10.66 13.44 -3.69
C LEU A 291 11.04 12.49 -4.83
N LYS A 292 12.33 12.16 -4.92
CA LYS A 292 12.79 10.94 -5.61
C LYS A 292 12.12 9.74 -4.94
N MET A 293 11.43 8.91 -5.71
CA MET A 293 10.68 7.76 -5.20
C MET A 293 11.57 6.54 -4.84
N ASP A 294 12.90 6.72 -4.83
CA ASP A 294 13.91 5.67 -4.65
C ASP A 294 14.74 5.82 -3.35
N GLY A 295 14.19 6.43 -2.29
CA GLY A 295 14.85 6.49 -0.97
C GLY A 295 16.10 7.38 -0.88
N ALA A 296 16.49 8.07 -1.96
CA ALA A 296 17.64 8.97 -2.00
C ALA A 296 17.22 10.45 -1.85
N SER A 297 17.57 11.02 -0.69
CA SER A 297 17.69 12.44 -0.31
C SER A 297 16.83 13.49 -1.02
N VAL A 298 16.04 14.20 -0.20
CA VAL A 298 15.37 15.47 -0.52
C VAL A 298 16.35 16.48 -1.11
N ALA A 299 16.07 17.00 -2.31
CA ALA A 299 16.73 18.21 -2.79
C ALA A 299 16.24 19.39 -1.94
N LYS A 300 17.13 19.98 -1.13
CA LYS A 300 16.86 21.27 -0.49
C LYS A 300 16.95 22.35 -1.56
N ASP A 301 15.90 23.14 -1.73
CA ASP A 301 16.02 24.41 -2.45
C ASP A 301 17.03 25.30 -1.71
N VAL A 302 18.01 25.78 -2.46
CA VAL A 302 18.97 26.79 -2.05
C VAL A 302 18.28 28.15 -2.21
N ASP A 303 17.24 28.41 -1.42
CA ASP A 303 16.86 29.79 -1.13
C ASP A 303 16.04 29.87 0.16
N GLY A 304 16.43 30.79 1.04
CA GLY A 304 15.92 30.95 2.41
C GLY A 304 14.52 31.55 2.51
N SER A 305 13.61 31.16 1.62
CA SER A 305 12.20 31.56 1.61
C SER A 305 11.35 30.41 2.12
N SER A 306 10.60 30.62 3.21
CA SER A 306 9.61 29.67 3.71
C SER A 306 8.39 29.61 2.79
N THR A 307 8.58 29.12 1.56
CA THR A 307 7.47 28.69 0.72
C THR A 307 6.95 27.39 1.31
N SER A 308 5.71 27.42 1.80
CA SER A 308 4.89 26.24 2.10
C SER A 308 5.28 25.10 1.17
N GLN A 309 5.72 23.96 1.71
CA GLN A 309 6.02 22.73 0.97
C GLN A 309 4.78 22.30 0.18
N ARG A 310 4.58 22.91 -0.99
CA ARG A 310 3.44 22.67 -1.85
C ARG A 310 3.89 21.63 -2.86
N PHE A 311 3.34 20.43 -2.74
CA PHE A 311 3.54 19.37 -3.72
C PHE A 311 2.86 19.76 -5.02
N CYS A 312 3.55 19.59 -6.15
CA CYS A 312 2.94 19.95 -7.43
C CYS A 312 1.78 19.04 -7.78
N THR A 313 0.82 19.62 -8.49
CA THR A 313 -0.36 18.96 -9.02
C THR A 313 -0.14 18.61 -10.50
N TRP A 314 -0.88 17.63 -11.02
CA TRP A 314 -0.78 17.25 -12.43
C TRP A 314 -1.06 18.38 -13.43
N SER A 315 -1.82 19.41 -13.01
CA SER A 315 -2.02 20.64 -13.79
C SER A 315 -0.74 21.45 -14.01
N GLU A 316 0.29 21.22 -13.20
CA GLU A 316 1.54 21.98 -13.20
C GLU A 316 2.66 21.26 -14.00
N ALA A 317 2.42 20.05 -14.55
CA ALA A 317 3.39 19.27 -15.33
C ALA A 317 2.97 19.02 -16.80
N PRO A 318 3.15 20.00 -17.72
CA PRO A 318 2.84 19.82 -19.13
C PRO A 318 3.86 18.91 -19.86
N GLY A 319 3.38 17.92 -20.63
CA GLY A 319 4.21 17.15 -21.57
C GLY A 319 4.39 15.66 -21.24
N TYR A 320 3.68 15.13 -20.25
CA TYR A 320 3.75 13.69 -19.95
C TYR A 320 3.14 12.82 -21.05
N PRO A 321 3.75 11.67 -21.41
CA PRO A 321 3.35 10.88 -22.59
C PRO A 321 1.97 10.21 -22.51
N TRP A 322 1.36 10.12 -21.32
CA TRP A 322 0.10 9.39 -21.11
C TRP A 322 -1.14 10.31 -21.06
N ARG A 323 -1.22 11.25 -22.02
CA ARG A 323 -2.47 11.98 -22.31
C ARG A 323 -3.48 11.12 -23.03
#